data_AF-A0A7G1IJ08-F1
#
_entry.id   AF-A0A7G1IJ08-F1
#
_cell.length_a   1.000
_cell.length_b   1.000
_cell.length_c   1.000
_cell.angle_alpha   90.00
_cell.angle_beta   90.00
_cell.angle_gamma   90.00
#
_symmetry.space_group_name_H-M   'P 1'
#
loop_
_entity.id
_entity.type
_entity.pdbx_description
1 polymer ?
#
loop_
_entity_poly.entity_id
_entity_poly.type
_entity_poly.pdbx_seq_one_letter_code
_entity_poly.pdbx_strand_id
1 'polypeptide(L)'
;MVCQLAVLHPPDQLLIAAVASDLNRGHWDWLKWLPHNQHQRCVDALGSARMVYATWAAAHASLGGAALPTVVIVDTDEPAGAFPRLDDPRGRPLR
;
A
#
# COMPACT_ATOMS: atom_id res chain seq x y z
N MET A 1 6.28 -13.34 -3.24
CA MET A 1 7.16 -12.54 -2.35
C MET A 1 6.44 -11.99 -1.12
N VAL A 2 5.21 -11.44 -1.23
CA VAL A 2 4.50 -10.80 -0.11
C VAL A 2 4.41 -11.68 1.15
N CYS A 3 4.06 -12.96 1.01
CA CYS A 3 3.98 -13.88 2.16
C CYS A 3 5.33 -14.05 2.89
N GLN A 4 6.45 -14.02 2.16
CA GLN A 4 7.78 -14.12 2.78
C GLN A 4 8.06 -12.90 3.66
N LEU A 5 7.69 -11.70 3.23
CA LEU A 5 7.83 -10.49 4.05
C LEU A 5 6.98 -10.58 5.33
N ALA A 6 5.73 -11.02 5.20
CA ALA A 6 4.83 -11.16 6.35
C ALA A 6 5.28 -12.23 7.36
N VAL A 7 5.97 -13.28 6.89
CA VAL A 7 6.51 -14.34 7.76
C VAL A 7 7.82 -13.92 8.43
N LEU A 8 8.68 -13.17 7.74
CA LEU A 8 10.01 -12.81 8.24
C LEU A 8 10.05 -11.52 9.08
N HIS A 9 9.02 -10.67 8.98
CA HIS A 9 8.95 -9.41 9.71
C HIS A 9 7.65 -9.32 10.52
N PRO A 10 7.70 -8.86 11.77
CA PRO A 10 6.49 -8.63 12.54
C PRO A 10 5.74 -7.36 12.07
N PRO A 11 4.41 -7.27 12.30
CA PRO A 11 3.57 -6.17 11.81
C PRO A 11 3.84 -4.81 12.48
N ASP A 12 4.60 -4.79 13.57
CA ASP A 12 5.10 -3.58 14.25
C ASP A 12 6.43 -3.07 13.68
N GLN A 13 7.02 -3.76 12.69
CA GLN A 13 8.24 -3.35 11.99
C GLN A 13 8.06 -3.14 10.50
N LEU A 14 7.07 -3.80 9.89
CA LEU A 14 6.82 -3.72 8.45
C LEU A 14 5.31 -3.69 8.17
N LEU A 15 4.90 -2.74 7.35
CA LEU A 15 3.54 -2.65 6.84
C LEU A 15 3.47 -3.08 5.37
N ILE A 16 2.34 -3.67 4.99
CA ILE A 16 2.09 -4.12 3.62
C ILE A 16 0.78 -3.49 3.14
N ALA A 17 0.88 -2.65 2.12
CA ALA A 17 -0.25 -2.00 1.48
C ALA A 17 -0.38 -2.44 0.01
N ALA A 18 -1.57 -2.28 -0.56
CA ALA A 18 -1.81 -2.54 -1.97
C ALA A 18 -2.51 -1.36 -2.64
N VAL A 19 -2.13 -1.08 -3.88
CA VAL A 19 -2.85 -0.25 -4.84
C VAL A 19 -3.29 -1.17 -5.96
N ALA A 20 -4.59 -1.41 -6.08
CA ALA A 20 -5.13 -2.31 -7.09
C ALA A 20 -6.33 -1.68 -7.80
N SER A 21 -6.40 -1.87 -9.12
CA SER A 21 -7.60 -1.53 -9.89
C SER A 21 -8.77 -2.41 -9.45
N ASP A 22 -10.01 -2.01 -9.74
CA ASP A 22 -11.17 -2.81 -9.34
C ASP A 22 -11.20 -4.19 -9.99
N LEU A 23 -10.60 -4.33 -11.18
CA LEU A 23 -10.43 -5.62 -11.87
C LEU A 23 -9.48 -6.54 -11.10
N ASN A 24 -8.38 -6.00 -10.56
CA ASN A 24 -7.34 -6.79 -9.90
C ASN A 24 -7.52 -6.87 -8.38
N ARG A 25 -8.42 -6.08 -7.78
CA ARG A 25 -8.68 -6.03 -6.34
C ARG A 25 -8.95 -7.41 -5.74
N GLY A 26 -9.72 -8.25 -6.46
CA GLY A 26 -10.04 -9.61 -6.02
C GLY A 26 -8.83 -10.51 -5.79
N HIS A 27 -7.73 -10.30 -6.52
CA HIS A 27 -6.48 -11.05 -6.33
C HIS A 27 -5.75 -10.70 -5.02
N TRP A 28 -5.99 -9.50 -4.50
CA TRP A 28 -5.34 -8.97 -3.29
C TRP A 28 -6.23 -9.01 -2.06
N ASP A 29 -7.45 -9.53 -2.21
CA ASP A 29 -8.47 -9.53 -1.18
C ASP A 29 -8.07 -10.33 0.07
N TRP A 30 -7.12 -11.26 -0.07
CA TRP A 30 -6.56 -12.04 1.04
C TRP A 30 -5.67 -11.21 1.98
N LEU A 31 -5.14 -10.06 1.54
CA LEU A 31 -4.30 -9.18 2.38
C LEU A 31 -5.05 -8.70 3.62
N LYS A 32 -6.38 -8.63 3.56
CA LYS A 32 -7.23 -8.23 4.69
C LYS A 32 -7.08 -9.10 5.95
N TRP A 33 -6.52 -10.30 5.79
CA TRP A 33 -6.28 -11.24 6.89
C TRP A 33 -4.88 -11.09 7.49
N LEU A 34 -3.98 -10.35 6.86
CA LEU A 34 -2.66 -10.08 7.40
C LEU A 34 -2.70 -8.94 8.42
N PRO A 35 -2.05 -9.08 9.59
CA PRO A 35 -1.93 -7.98 10.54
C PRO A 35 -1.09 -6.82 9.96
N HIS A 36 -0.18 -7.09 9.02
CA HIS A 36 0.62 -6.08 8.33
C HIS A 36 -0.20 -5.12 7.45
N ASN A 37 -1.44 -5.48 7.11
CA ASN A 37 -2.34 -4.65 6.29
C ASN A 37 -3.26 -3.74 7.13
N GLN A 38 -3.06 -3.71 8.45
CA GLN A 38 -3.80 -2.85 9.37
C GLN A 38 -3.16 -1.47 9.49
N HIS A 39 -3.93 -0.42 9.25
CA HIS A 39 -3.49 0.96 9.39
C HIS A 39 -3.31 1.34 10.87
N GLN A 40 -2.10 1.77 11.24
CA GLN A 40 -1.73 2.05 12.64
C GLN A 40 -2.43 3.27 13.30
N ARG A 41 -3.21 4.04 12.53
CA ARG A 41 -3.75 5.35 12.96
C ARG A 41 -5.20 5.53 12.54
N CYS A 42 -5.56 5.04 11.36
CA CYS A 42 -6.92 5.07 10.87
C CYS A 42 -7.68 3.82 11.32
N VAL A 43 -8.89 4.03 11.83
CA VAL A 43 -9.82 2.99 12.29
C VAL A 43 -11.12 3.18 11.50
N ASP A 44 -11.66 2.10 10.96
CA ASP A 44 -12.98 2.04 10.31
C ASP A 44 -14.02 1.40 11.25
N ALA A 45 -15.23 1.16 10.74
CA ALA A 45 -16.33 0.59 11.54
C ALA A 45 -16.06 -0.85 12.04
N LEU A 46 -15.05 -1.55 11.49
CA LEU A 46 -14.72 -2.95 11.77
C LEU A 46 -13.35 -3.11 12.45
N GLY A 47 -12.66 -2.01 12.79
CA GLY A 47 -11.36 -2.03 13.45
C GLY A 47 -10.34 -1.20 12.69
N SER A 48 -9.06 -1.58 12.74
CA SER A 48 -8.03 -0.85 11.99
C SER A 48 -8.34 -0.87 10.48
N ALA A 49 -8.30 0.30 9.86
CA ALA A 49 -8.59 0.44 8.44
C ALA A 49 -7.60 -0.38 7.60
N ARG A 50 -8.08 -1.00 6.52
CA ARG A 50 -7.23 -1.79 5.62
C ARG A 50 -6.46 -0.89 4.67
N MET A 51 -5.18 -1.17 4.48
CA MET A 51 -4.33 -0.41 3.56
C MET A 51 -4.41 -0.96 2.13
N VAL A 52 -5.62 -0.95 1.55
CA VAL A 52 -5.86 -1.33 0.14
C VAL A 52 -6.57 -0.17 -0.56
N TYR A 53 -5.95 0.37 -1.60
CA TYR A 53 -6.36 1.61 -2.26
C TYR A 53 -6.61 1.38 -3.75
N ALA A 54 -7.45 2.21 -4.36
CA ALA A 54 -7.72 2.13 -5.80
C ALA A 54 -6.65 2.82 -6.65
N THR A 55 -5.97 3.85 -6.11
CA THR A 55 -4.98 4.66 -6.84
C THR A 55 -3.75 4.92 -5.98
N TRP A 56 -2.62 5.20 -6.65
CA TRP A 56 -1.38 5.55 -5.95
C TRP A 56 -1.54 6.84 -5.14
N ALA A 57 -2.22 7.84 -5.68
CA ALA A 57 -2.46 9.11 -4.99
C ALA A 57 -3.21 8.91 -3.66
N ALA A 58 -4.23 8.04 -3.64
CA ALA A 58 -4.98 7.72 -2.41
C ALA A 58 -4.10 7.01 -1.38
N ALA A 59 -3.28 6.05 -1.82
CA ALA A 59 -2.32 5.37 -0.95
C ALA A 59 -1.29 6.37 -0.38
N HIS A 60 -0.70 7.22 -1.22
CA HIS A 60 0.29 8.19 -0.79
C HIS A 60 -0.28 9.21 0.20
N ALA A 61 -1.51 9.67 -0.01
CA ALA A 61 -2.19 10.57 0.93
C ALA A 61 -2.47 9.90 2.28
N SER A 62 -2.93 8.64 2.29
CA SER A 62 -3.23 7.90 3.53
C SER A 62 -1.96 7.47 4.28
N LEU A 63 -0.93 7.03 3.55
CA LEU A 63 0.32 6.51 4.10
C LEU A 63 1.36 7.61 4.34
N GLY A 64 1.11 8.84 3.87
CA GLY A 64 1.95 10.00 4.10
C GLY A 64 2.19 10.20 5.60
N GLY A 65 3.40 9.88 6.06
CA GLY A 65 3.76 9.93 7.48
C GLY A 65 3.53 8.63 8.26
N ALA A 66 3.49 7.47 7.61
CA ALA A 66 3.65 6.18 8.29
C ALA A 66 4.99 6.14 9.05
N ALA A 67 4.96 5.71 10.31
CA ALA A 67 6.15 5.62 11.17
C ALA A 67 7.01 4.38 10.88
N LEU A 68 6.44 3.40 10.15
CA LEU A 68 7.10 2.15 9.80
C LEU A 68 7.42 2.07 8.31
N PRO A 69 8.49 1.34 7.94
CA PRO A 69 8.69 0.89 6.57
C PRO A 69 7.41 0.26 6.01
N THR A 70 6.97 0.74 4.85
CA THR A 70 5.76 0.28 4.18
C THR A 70 6.09 -0.18 2.78
N VAL A 71 5.84 -1.45 2.48
CA VAL A 71 5.91 -1.98 1.11
C VAL A 71 4.54 -1.82 0.48
N VAL A 72 4.50 -1.13 -0.66
CA VAL A 72 3.27 -0.94 -1.44
C VAL A 72 3.35 -1.80 -2.69
N ILE A 73 2.43 -2.76 -2.81
CA ILE A 73 2.25 -3.53 -4.04
C ILE A 73 1.34 -2.74 -4.96
N VAL A 74 1.78 -2.49 -6.19
CA VAL A 74 1.02 -1.75 -7.19
C VAL A 74 0.65 -2.72 -8.31
N ASP A 75 -0.64 -3.03 -8.40
CA ASP A 75 -1.25 -3.90 -9.42
C ASP A 75 -2.48 -3.20 -9.99
N THR A 76 -2.23 -2.15 -10.76
CA THR A 76 -3.25 -1.28 -11.34
C THR A 76 -3.00 -1.13 -12.83
N ASP A 77 -4.06 -0.81 -13.56
CA ASP A 77 -4.03 -0.45 -14.97
C ASP A 77 -3.60 1.01 -15.19
N GLU A 78 -3.29 1.78 -14.13
CA GLU A 78 -2.74 3.13 -14.26
C GLU A 78 -1.40 3.11 -15.02
N PRO A 79 -1.15 4.07 -15.92
CA PRO A 79 0.09 4.12 -16.67
C PRO A 79 1.28 4.32 -15.74
N ALA A 80 2.43 3.75 -16.09
CA ALA A 80 3.63 3.71 -15.23
C ALA A 80 4.21 5.08 -14.80
N GLY A 81 3.70 6.19 -15.34
CA GLY A 81 4.02 7.56 -14.92
C GLY A 81 3.15 8.10 -13.77
N ALA A 82 2.14 7.36 -13.31
CA ALA A 82 1.23 7.77 -12.23
C ALA A 82 1.88 7.71 -10.83
N PHE A 83 3.04 7.07 -10.72
CA PHE A 83 3.79 6.92 -9.48
C PHE A 83 5.22 7.48 -9.62
N PRO A 84 5.80 8.03 -8.54
CA PRO A 84 7.15 8.57 -8.57
C PRO A 84 8.14 7.47 -8.97
N ARG A 85 8.99 7.78 -9.94
CA ARG A 85 10.13 6.93 -10.26
C ARG A 85 11.09 6.90 -9.07
N LEU A 86 11.52 5.69 -8.69
CA LEU A 86 12.46 5.46 -7.56
C LEU A 86 13.78 6.21 -7.75
N ASP A 87 14.11 6.53 -8.99
CA ASP A 87 15.29 7.23 -9.48
C ASP A 87 15.14 8.76 -9.57
N ASP A 88 13.96 9.32 -9.26
CA ASP A 88 13.74 10.78 -9.15
C ASP A 88 13.70 11.22 -7.67
N PRO A 89 14.80 11.81 -7.12
CA PRO A 89 14.81 12.31 -5.75
C PRO A 89 13.95 13.55 -5.53
N ARG A 90 13.28 14.09 -6.56
CA ARG A 90 12.54 15.37 -6.49
C ARG A 90 11.08 15.31 -6.96
N GLY A 91 10.60 14.15 -7.42
CA GLY A 91 9.17 13.90 -7.71
C GLY A 91 8.45 14.99 -8.49
N ARG A 92 9.05 15.55 -9.55
CA ARG A 92 8.38 16.59 -10.36
C ARG A 92 7.77 16.01 -11.63
N PRO A 93 6.45 16.18 -11.87
CA PRO A 93 5.87 15.81 -13.15
C PRO A 93 6.40 16.74 -14.25
N LEU A 94 6.88 16.16 -15.35
CA LEU A 94 7.24 16.91 -16.56
C LEU A 94 5.97 17.42 -17.24
N ARG A 95 6.05 18.66 -17.73
CA ARG A 95 5.02 19.40 -18.46
C ARG A 95 4.58 18.70 -19.74
#